data_AF-A0A093ZQ83-F1
#
_entry.id   AF-A0A093ZQ83-F1
#
_cell.length_a   1.000
_cell.length_b   1.000
_cell.length_c   1.000
_cell.angle_alpha   90.00
_cell.angle_beta   90.00
_cell.angle_gamma   90.00
#
_symmetry.space_group_name_H-M   'P 1'
#
loop_
_entity.id
_entity.type
_entity.pdbx_description
1 polymer ?
#
loop_
_entity_poly.entity_id
_entity_poly.type
_entity_poly.pdbx_seq_one_letter_code
_entity_poly.pdbx_strand_id
1 'polypeptide(L)'
;MQKICKGKAHRNLLLVQYKSSNIIKKALKVPQHELRLYTLKLFKSQVPYCGRKWRQGNMRVITAVYLHCRPDLRDEWLSGSDVDGDMEEALPLEQALRSLTHWGNVRRYKKVMAGEVSVDGGEGDFFRRELEKMEIVAGSDGDEVEAETGWEGAGQGWQ
;
A
#
# COMPACT_ATOMS: atom_id res chain seq x y z
N MET A 1 9.26 0.22 -5.59
CA MET A 1 7.88 0.16 -5.08
C MET A 1 7.61 -1.06 -4.20
N GLN A 2 7.86 -2.29 -4.66
CA GLN A 2 7.59 -3.52 -3.88
C GLN A 2 8.15 -3.49 -2.44
N LYS A 3 9.41 -3.06 -2.24
CA LYS A 3 10.02 -2.97 -0.89
C LYS A 3 9.30 -1.99 0.05
N ILE A 4 8.62 -0.98 -0.49
CA ILE A 4 7.92 0.05 0.28
C ILE A 4 6.52 -0.43 0.71
N CYS A 5 5.90 -1.29 -0.10
CA CYS A 5 4.52 -1.77 0.10
C CYS A 5 4.44 -3.20 0.70
N LYS A 6 5.55 -3.94 0.75
CA LYS A 6 5.57 -5.32 1.28
C LYS A 6 5.12 -5.34 2.74
N GLY A 7 4.03 -6.04 3.04
CA GLY A 7 3.48 -6.16 4.40
C GLY A 7 2.91 -4.85 4.94
N LYS A 8 2.49 -3.93 4.05
CA LYS A 8 1.91 -2.63 4.42
C LYS A 8 0.53 -2.50 3.79
N ALA A 9 -0.50 -2.90 4.54
CA ALA A 9 -1.89 -2.92 4.09
C ALA A 9 -2.33 -1.55 3.57
N HIS A 10 -2.17 -0.50 4.38
CA HIS A 10 -2.55 0.87 4.02
C HIS A 10 -1.92 1.37 2.71
N ARG A 11 -0.62 1.10 2.48
CA ARG A 11 0.06 1.48 1.22
C ARG A 11 -0.42 0.69 0.01
N ASN A 12 -0.71 -0.60 0.17
CA ASN A 12 -1.27 -1.40 -0.92
C ASN A 12 -2.68 -0.92 -1.26
N LEU A 13 -3.50 -0.64 -0.25
CA LEU A 13 -4.83 -0.08 -0.40
C LEU A 13 -4.80 1.27 -1.14
N LEU A 14 -3.95 2.21 -0.72
CA LEU A 14 -3.81 3.51 -1.41
C LEU A 14 -3.47 3.35 -2.89
N LEU A 15 -2.57 2.42 -3.24
CA LEU A 15 -2.24 2.16 -4.64
C LEU A 15 -3.44 1.61 -5.44
N VAL A 16 -4.29 0.81 -4.80
CA VAL A 16 -5.53 0.30 -5.42
C VAL A 16 -6.55 1.44 -5.58
N GLN A 17 -6.77 2.25 -4.54
CA GLN A 17 -7.66 3.41 -4.55
C GLN A 17 -7.26 4.45 -5.61
N TYR A 18 -5.96 4.71 -5.77
CA TYR A 18 -5.44 5.59 -6.84
C TYR A 18 -5.52 4.97 -8.24
N LYS A 19 -6.14 3.80 -8.41
CA LYS A 19 -6.31 3.12 -9.71
C LYS A 19 -4.96 2.89 -10.43
N SER A 20 -3.86 2.74 -9.68
CA SER A 20 -2.49 2.69 -10.21
C SER A 20 -2.16 1.42 -11.03
N SER A 21 -3.03 0.41 -10.96
CA SER A 21 -2.81 -0.91 -11.57
C SER A 21 -2.45 -0.85 -13.07
N ASN A 22 -3.04 0.08 -13.83
CA ASN A 22 -2.77 0.21 -15.27
C ASN A 22 -1.36 0.74 -15.57
N ILE A 23 -0.86 1.66 -14.75
CA ILE A 23 0.50 2.18 -14.87
C ILE A 23 1.49 1.07 -14.49
N ILE A 24 1.25 0.39 -13.36
CA ILE A 24 2.10 -0.70 -12.87
C ILE A 24 2.16 -1.86 -13.87
N LYS A 25 1.04 -2.22 -14.52
CA LYS A 25 1.00 -3.26 -15.57
C LYS A 25 1.95 -2.98 -16.73
N LYS A 26 2.24 -1.71 -17.06
CA LYS A 26 3.19 -1.39 -18.13
C LYS A 26 4.59 -1.94 -17.84
N ALA A 27 4.99 -2.03 -16.56
CA ALA A 27 6.28 -2.61 -16.17
C ALA A 27 6.40 -4.10 -16.51
N LEU A 28 5.28 -4.83 -16.66
CA LEU A 28 5.30 -6.24 -17.09
C LEU A 28 5.68 -6.41 -18.57
N LYS A 29 5.53 -5.36 -19.38
CA LYS A 29 5.89 -5.38 -20.81
C LYS A 29 7.39 -5.26 -21.04
N VAL A 30 8.15 -4.81 -20.04
CA VAL A 30 9.60 -4.69 -20.14
C VAL A 30 10.22 -6.10 -20.03
N PRO A 31 11.11 -6.50 -20.97
CA PRO A 31 11.71 -7.84 -20.97
C PRO A 31 12.87 -7.94 -19.96
N GLN A 32 12.62 -7.55 -18.72
CA GLN A 32 13.57 -7.58 -17.61
C GLN A 32 12.97 -8.42 -16.48
N HIS A 33 13.66 -9.49 -16.11
CA HIS A 33 13.11 -10.55 -15.25
C HIS A 33 12.81 -10.05 -13.83
N GLU A 34 13.75 -9.36 -13.20
CA GLU A 34 13.62 -8.87 -11.83
C GLU A 34 12.48 -7.85 -11.69
N LEU A 35 12.34 -6.93 -12.63
CA LEU A 35 11.28 -5.94 -12.71
C LEU A 35 9.93 -6.61 -12.86
N ARG A 36 9.82 -7.63 -13.72
CA ARG A 36 8.61 -8.45 -13.83
C ARG A 36 8.29 -9.11 -12.49
N LEU A 37 9.26 -9.78 -11.86
CA LEU A 37 9.09 -10.45 -10.57
C LEU A 37 8.65 -9.48 -9.46
N TYR A 38 9.29 -8.32 -9.33
CA TYR A 38 8.94 -7.34 -8.30
C TYR A 38 7.61 -6.63 -8.58
N THR A 39 7.25 -6.46 -9.86
CA THR A 39 5.91 -6.00 -10.26
C THR A 39 4.84 -7.03 -9.89
N LEU A 40 5.07 -8.32 -10.14
CA LEU A 40 4.15 -9.39 -9.75
C LEU A 40 4.03 -9.52 -8.23
N LYS A 41 5.13 -9.40 -7.48
CA LYS A 41 5.10 -9.36 -6.01
C LYS A 41 4.30 -8.18 -5.46
N LEU A 42 4.30 -7.04 -6.17
CA LEU A 42 3.48 -5.89 -5.81
C LEU A 42 1.99 -6.16 -6.10
N PHE A 43 1.65 -6.77 -7.24
CA PHE A 43 0.26 -7.18 -7.50
C PHE A 43 -0.23 -8.21 -6.48
N LYS A 44 0.61 -9.17 -6.10
CA LYS A 44 0.29 -10.16 -5.06
C LYS A 44 -0.16 -9.48 -3.76
N SER A 45 0.52 -8.42 -3.32
CA SER A 45 0.16 -7.70 -2.10
C SER A 45 -1.04 -6.75 -2.25
N GLN A 46 -1.54 -6.52 -3.47
CA GLN A 46 -2.69 -5.64 -3.73
C GLN A 46 -3.99 -6.42 -3.94
N VAL A 47 -3.92 -7.66 -4.40
CA VAL A 47 -5.09 -8.50 -4.76
C VAL A 47 -6.12 -8.64 -3.63
N PRO A 48 -5.76 -8.72 -2.33
CA PRO A 48 -6.75 -8.74 -1.24
C PRO A 48 -7.69 -7.53 -1.26
N TYR A 49 -7.15 -6.35 -1.60
CA TYR A 49 -7.87 -5.07 -1.62
C TYR A 49 -8.57 -4.80 -2.95
N CYS A 50 -8.43 -5.69 -3.94
CA CYS A 50 -9.09 -5.55 -5.24
C CYS A 50 -10.49 -6.18 -5.21
N GLY A 51 -11.49 -5.49 -5.74
CA GLY A 51 -12.84 -6.05 -5.88
C GLY A 51 -12.94 -7.22 -6.88
N ARG A 52 -14.06 -7.96 -6.82
CA ARG A 52 -14.36 -9.12 -7.68
C ARG A 52 -14.23 -8.80 -9.17
N LYS A 53 -14.77 -7.65 -9.62
CA LYS A 53 -14.73 -7.18 -11.01
C LYS A 53 -13.28 -6.99 -11.50
N TRP A 54 -12.42 -6.43 -10.65
CA TRP A 54 -11.01 -6.26 -11.00
C TRP A 54 -10.32 -7.62 -11.19
N ARG A 55 -10.57 -8.58 -10.29
CA ARG A 55 -9.97 -9.92 -10.39
C ARG A 55 -10.36 -10.62 -11.70
N GLN A 56 -11.64 -10.55 -12.07
CA GLN A 56 -12.15 -11.10 -13.35
C GLN A 56 -11.43 -10.50 -14.57
N GLY A 57 -11.25 -9.18 -14.60
CA GLY A 57 -10.54 -8.50 -15.70
C GLY A 57 -9.02 -8.66 -15.70
N ASN A 58 -8.43 -9.18 -14.62
CA ASN A 58 -6.98 -9.26 -14.43
C ASN A 58 -6.47 -10.70 -14.19
N MET A 59 -7.24 -11.71 -14.62
CA MET A 59 -6.87 -13.11 -14.45
C MET A 59 -5.46 -13.44 -14.94
N ARG A 60 -5.02 -12.85 -16.06
CA ARG A 60 -3.65 -13.07 -16.57
C ARG A 60 -2.56 -12.61 -15.59
N VAL A 61 -2.79 -11.51 -14.87
CA VAL A 61 -1.88 -11.03 -13.83
C VAL A 61 -1.90 -11.97 -12.62
N ILE A 62 -3.09 -12.39 -12.19
CA ILE A 62 -3.26 -13.34 -11.09
C ILE A 62 -2.56 -14.67 -11.38
N THR A 63 -2.74 -15.22 -12.58
CA THR A 63 -2.04 -16.42 -13.04
C THR A 63 -0.52 -16.21 -13.07
N ALA A 64 -0.03 -15.08 -13.57
CA ALA A 64 1.39 -14.78 -13.55
C ALA A 64 1.97 -14.68 -12.13
N VAL A 65 1.21 -14.14 -11.16
CA VAL A 65 1.60 -14.17 -9.74
C VAL A 65 1.69 -15.61 -9.25
N TYR A 66 0.68 -16.44 -9.51
CA TYR A 66 0.68 -17.85 -9.10
C TYR A 66 1.87 -18.63 -9.65
N LEU A 67 2.25 -18.39 -10.91
CA LEU A 67 3.35 -19.11 -11.57
C LEU A 67 4.74 -18.62 -11.18
N HIS A 68 4.91 -17.33 -10.89
CA HIS A 68 6.24 -16.72 -10.79
C HIS A 68 6.57 -16.14 -9.41
N CYS A 69 5.59 -15.98 -8.52
CA CYS A 69 5.84 -15.64 -7.12
C CYS A 69 5.85 -16.90 -6.27
N ARG A 70 6.86 -17.06 -5.42
CA ARG A 70 6.95 -18.18 -4.48
C ARG A 70 5.67 -18.25 -3.60
N PRO A 71 4.99 -19.41 -3.53
CA PRO A 71 3.87 -19.62 -2.62
C PRO A 71 4.38 -19.76 -1.18
N ASP A 72 3.55 -19.34 -0.22
CA ASP A 72 3.76 -19.55 1.22
C ASP A 72 2.54 -20.30 1.78
N LEU A 73 2.72 -21.09 2.83
CA LEU A 73 1.65 -21.91 3.39
C LEU A 73 0.54 -21.06 4.03
N ARG A 74 0.89 -19.87 4.52
CA ARG A 74 -0.04 -18.89 5.14
C ARG A 74 -0.45 -17.78 4.18
N ASP A 75 -0.32 -18.01 2.87
CA ASP A 75 -0.51 -16.99 1.84
C ASP A 75 -1.98 -16.81 1.49
N GLU A 76 -2.68 -16.02 2.29
CA GLU A 76 -4.13 -15.77 2.15
C GLU A 76 -4.48 -14.67 1.12
N TRP A 77 -3.60 -14.42 0.13
CA TRP A 77 -3.75 -13.29 -0.80
C TRP A 77 -4.97 -13.38 -1.74
N LEU A 78 -5.62 -14.54 -1.84
CA LEU A 78 -6.84 -14.77 -2.65
C LEU A 78 -8.10 -15.05 -1.83
N SER A 79 -7.97 -15.46 -0.57
CA SER A 79 -9.08 -15.91 0.28
C SER A 79 -9.80 -14.75 0.97
N GLY A 80 -9.23 -13.54 0.97
CA GLY A 80 -9.91 -12.31 1.37
C GLY A 80 -10.35 -12.30 2.84
N SER A 81 -9.69 -13.06 3.71
CA SER A 81 -9.96 -13.05 5.14
C SER A 81 -9.65 -11.68 5.75
N ASP A 82 -10.64 -11.13 6.47
CA ASP A 82 -10.60 -9.91 7.30
C ASP A 82 -9.87 -8.69 6.69
N VAL A 83 -10.12 -8.43 5.41
CA VAL A 83 -9.55 -7.26 4.72
C VAL A 83 -10.07 -5.96 5.33
N ASP A 84 -11.32 -5.94 5.80
CA ASP A 84 -11.95 -4.74 6.35
C ASP A 84 -11.34 -4.35 7.71
N GLY A 85 -11.11 -5.31 8.62
CA GLY A 85 -10.40 -5.05 9.88
C GLY A 85 -8.95 -4.64 9.66
N ASP A 86 -8.24 -5.33 8.75
CA ASP A 86 -6.88 -4.95 8.36
C ASP A 86 -6.80 -3.52 7.80
N MET A 87 -7.84 -3.06 7.11
CA MET A 87 -7.90 -1.71 6.54
C MET A 87 -8.10 -0.64 7.61
N GLU A 88 -9.01 -0.87 8.55
CA GLU A 88 -9.32 0.06 9.65
C GLU A 88 -8.09 0.27 10.55
N GLU A 89 -7.36 -0.81 10.88
CA GLU A 89 -6.18 -0.72 11.75
C GLU A 89 -4.93 -0.18 11.04
N ALA A 90 -4.82 -0.35 9.71
CA ALA A 90 -3.55 -0.12 9.02
C ALA A 90 -3.13 1.35 8.94
N LEU A 91 -4.06 2.29 8.76
CA LEU A 91 -3.72 3.73 8.71
C LEU A 91 -3.22 4.24 10.07
N PRO A 92 -3.94 4.03 11.19
CA PRO A 92 -3.47 4.42 12.52
C PRO A 92 -2.09 3.82 12.87
N LEU A 93 -1.86 2.55 12.54
CA LEU A 93 -0.55 1.90 12.77
C LEU A 93 0.58 2.54 11.97
N GLU A 94 0.33 2.93 10.71
CA GLU A 94 1.33 3.66 9.92
C GLU A 94 1.61 5.06 10.46
N GLN A 95 0.58 5.77 10.93
CA GLN A 95 0.74 7.09 11.54
C GLN A 95 1.54 6.98 12.84
N ALA A 96 1.19 6.07 13.74
CA ALA A 96 1.92 5.81 14.99
C ALA A 96 3.41 5.50 14.76
N LEU A 97 3.71 4.66 13.77
CA LEU A 97 5.11 4.34 13.41
C LEU A 97 5.87 5.58 12.90
N ARG A 98 5.21 6.45 12.12
CA ARG A 98 5.81 7.71 11.65
C ARG A 98 6.07 8.66 12.81
N SER A 99 5.13 8.82 13.73
CA SER A 99 5.28 9.68 14.92
C SER A 99 6.42 9.19 15.81
N LEU A 100 6.53 7.87 16.07
CA LEU A 100 7.64 7.29 16.83
C LEU A 100 9.00 7.50 16.15
N THR A 101 9.05 7.33 14.82
CA THR A 101 10.27 7.57 14.04
C THR A 101 10.67 9.04 14.09
N HIS A 102 9.70 9.94 13.93
CA HIS A 102 9.91 11.38 13.98
C HIS A 102 10.39 11.82 15.37
N TRP A 103 9.76 11.32 16.44
CA TRP A 103 10.21 11.55 17.82
C TRP A 103 11.68 11.17 18.03
N GLY A 104 12.05 9.95 17.59
CA GLY A 104 13.43 9.47 17.67
C GLY A 104 14.41 10.36 16.89
N ASN A 105 14.00 10.82 15.71
CA ASN A 105 14.81 11.69 14.86
C ASN A 105 15.00 13.08 15.47
N VAL A 106 13.94 13.69 15.99
CA VAL A 106 14.01 15.02 16.63
C VAL A 106 14.91 14.97 17.87
N ARG A 107 14.85 13.88 18.65
CA ARG A 107 15.69 13.72 19.85
C ARG A 107 17.18 13.52 19.52
N ARG A 108 17.51 12.74 18.47
CA ARG A 108 18.89 12.39 18.10
C ARG A 108 19.55 13.35 17.12
N TYR A 109 18.78 13.92 16.20
CA TYR A 109 19.28 14.74 15.09
C TYR A 109 18.79 16.18 15.17
N LYS A 110 18.83 16.77 16.38
CA LYS A 110 18.35 18.14 16.65
C LYS A 110 18.84 19.17 15.63
N LYS A 111 20.13 19.14 15.26
CA LYS A 111 20.71 20.10 14.30
C LYS A 111 20.05 20.04 12.91
N VAL A 112 19.61 18.86 12.48
CA VAL A 112 18.95 18.67 11.18
C VAL A 112 17.44 18.92 11.31
N MET A 113 16.86 18.55 12.44
CA MET A 113 15.42 18.66 12.71
C MET A 113 14.98 20.02 13.28
N ALA A 114 15.92 20.91 13.63
CA ALA A 114 15.67 22.17 14.35
C ALA A 114 14.73 23.15 13.62
N GLY A 115 14.50 23.00 12.31
CA GLY A 115 13.58 23.83 11.54
C GLY A 115 12.13 23.35 11.51
N GLU A 116 11.86 22.09 11.90
CA GLU A 116 10.52 21.50 11.77
C GLU A 116 9.75 21.46 13.08
N VAL A 117 10.42 21.29 14.23
CA VAL A 117 9.76 21.21 15.54
C VAL A 117 10.67 21.76 16.63
N SER A 118 10.30 22.90 17.22
CA SER A 118 10.84 23.30 18.52
C SER A 118 10.27 22.37 19.59
N VAL A 119 11.12 21.47 20.12
CA VAL A 119 10.77 20.66 21.30
C VAL A 119 11.02 21.51 22.54
N ASP A 120 10.25 22.59 22.67
CA ASP A 120 10.24 23.42 23.87
C ASP A 120 9.22 22.94 24.92
N GLY A 121 8.31 22.04 24.51
CA GLY A 121 7.46 21.26 25.40
C GLY A 121 8.01 19.84 25.55
N GLY A 122 8.02 19.28 26.76
CA GLY A 122 8.64 17.99 27.08
C GLY A 122 8.10 16.79 26.26
N GLU A 123 8.60 15.58 26.54
CA GLU A 123 8.25 14.37 25.75
C GLU A 123 6.73 14.11 25.64
N GLY A 124 5.93 14.53 26.64
CA GLY A 124 4.47 14.42 26.63
C GLY A 124 3.76 15.33 25.60
N ASP A 125 4.33 16.49 25.29
CA ASP A 125 3.70 17.47 24.37
C ASP A 125 3.84 17.07 22.91
N PHE A 126 4.81 16.20 22.59
CA PHE A 126 4.96 15.62 21.26
C PHE A 126 3.81 14.66 20.93
N PHE A 127 3.60 13.66 21.78
CA PHE A 127 2.60 12.61 21.52
C PHE A 127 1.17 13.14 21.60
N ARG A 128 0.91 14.13 22.47
CA ARG A 128 -0.40 14.79 22.53
C ARG A 128 -0.76 15.48 21.22
N ARG A 129 0.17 16.25 20.63
CA ARG A 129 -0.02 16.90 19.33
C ARG A 129 -0.18 15.90 18.19
N GLU A 130 0.61 14.83 18.21
CA GLU A 130 0.51 13.79 17.18
C GLU A 130 -0.81 13.00 17.28
N LEU A 131 -1.33 12.74 18.49
CA LEU A 131 -2.64 12.13 18.69
C LEU A 131 -3.78 13.02 18.19
N GLU A 132 -3.78 14.30 18.57
CA GLU A 132 -4.77 15.28 18.07
C GLU A 132 -4.77 15.35 16.54
N LYS A 133 -3.59 15.25 15.90
CA LYS A 133 -3.46 15.21 14.45
C LYS A 133 -4.02 13.94 13.81
N MET A 134 -3.92 12.78 14.48
CA MET A 134 -4.49 11.52 13.98
C MET A 134 -6.02 11.52 14.04
N GLU A 135 -6.61 12.05 15.12
CA GLU A 135 -8.08 12.16 15.26
C GLU A 135 -8.70 13.02 14.15
N ILE A 136 -8.02 14.08 13.71
CA ILE A 136 -8.48 14.95 12.62
C ILE A 136 -8.54 14.20 11.28
N VAL A 137 -7.63 13.26 11.03
CA VAL A 137 -7.58 12.52 9.76
C VAL A 137 -8.66 11.45 9.67
N ALA A 138 -9.01 10.81 10.80
CA ALA A 138 -10.05 9.78 10.84
C ALA A 138 -11.46 10.29 10.48
N GLY A 139 -11.72 11.59 10.63
CA GLY A 139 -13.02 12.21 10.32
C GLY A 139 -13.29 12.53 8.84
N SER A 140 -12.35 12.26 7.92
CA SER A 140 -12.38 12.79 6.54
C SER A 140 -12.64 11.76 5.42
N ASP A 141 -12.61 10.44 5.69
CA ASP A 141 -12.50 9.38 4.65
C ASP A 141 -13.84 8.92 4.01
N GLY A 142 -14.82 9.82 3.85
CA GLY A 142 -16.19 9.48 3.44
C GLY A 142 -16.50 9.36 1.92
N ASP A 143 -15.55 9.51 1.01
CA ASP A 143 -15.85 9.53 -0.45
C ASP A 143 -15.55 8.18 -1.12
N GLU A 144 -16.62 7.41 -1.37
CA GLU A 144 -16.62 6.21 -2.23
C GLU A 144 -16.36 6.60 -3.70
N VAL A 145 -15.22 6.16 -4.25
CA VAL A 145 -14.88 6.44 -5.65
C VAL A 145 -15.52 5.39 -6.57
N GLU A 146 -16.60 5.76 -7.25
CA GLU A 146 -17.29 4.93 -8.23
C GLU A 146 -16.37 4.40 -9.36
N ALA A 147 -16.70 3.18 -9.77
CA ALA A 147 -15.93 2.32 -10.64
C ALA A 147 -16.33 2.48 -12.12
N GLU A 148 -15.71 3.42 -12.84
CA GLU A 148 -15.80 3.42 -14.30
C GLU A 148 -14.89 2.38 -14.97
N THR A 149 -15.52 1.73 -15.94
CA THR A 149 -15.11 0.65 -16.83
C THR A 149 -14.12 1.08 -17.90
N GLY A 150 -13.26 0.15 -18.31
CA GLY A 150 -12.61 0.22 -19.62
C GLY A 150 -11.27 -0.50 -19.68
N TRP A 151 -11.27 -1.75 -20.12
CA TRP A 151 -10.38 -2.10 -21.24
C TRP A 151 -10.81 -3.39 -21.93
N GLU A 152 -11.24 -3.23 -23.18
CA GLU A 152 -11.35 -4.27 -24.20
C GLU A 152 -10.00 -4.90 -24.55
N GLY A 153 -10.08 -6.15 -25.02
CA GLY A 153 -8.93 -6.99 -25.28
C GLY A 153 -7.92 -6.42 -26.28
N ALA A 154 -6.66 -6.69 -25.99
CA ALA A 154 -5.66 -6.92 -27.01
C ALA A 154 -4.95 -8.23 -26.66
N GLY A 155 -5.40 -9.30 -27.29
CA GLY A 155 -4.61 -10.51 -27.42
C GLY A 155 -3.34 -10.16 -28.18
N GLN A 156 -2.20 -10.49 -27.59
CA GLN A 156 -0.97 -10.82 -28.31
C GLN A 156 -0.05 -11.56 -27.35
N GLY A 157 0.59 -12.59 -27.92
CA GLY A 157 1.29 -13.65 -27.24
C GLY A 157 2.53 -13.18 -26.48
N TRP A 158 2.93 -14.01 -25.53
CA TRP A 158 4.22 -13.95 -24.88
C TRP A 158 4.83 -15.33 -25.01
N GLN A 159 5.81 -15.45 -25.91
CA GLN A 159 6.98 -16.29 -25.66
C GLN A 159 7.90 -15.57 -24.67
#